data_AF-A0A4S4F7D9-F1
#
_entry.id   AF-A0A4S4F7D9-F1
#
_cell.length_a   1.000
_cell.length_b   1.000
_cell.length_c   1.000
_cell.angle_alpha   90.00
_cell.angle_beta   90.00
_cell.angle_gamma   90.00
#
_symmetry.space_group_name_H-M   'P 1'
#
loop_
_entity.id
_entity.type
_entity.pdbx_description
1 polymer ?
#
loop_
_entity_poly.entity_id
_entity_poly.type
_entity_poly.pdbx_seq_one_letter_code
_entity_poly.pdbx_strand_id
1 'polypeptide(L)'
;MGKAKRAGSLDQIFKDLGRADLIILDEFGYVPFDVDGARLLYQIIAGAYERRSIIFTTNIEFGKWGTIFAGDKLAAAIVDRIVHHGRLVEFHGPSRRVSQALMFNNTNQ
;
A
#
# COMPACT_ATOMS: atom_id res chain seq x y z
N MET A 1 -19.47 -22.37 -10.73
CA MET A 1 -18.90 -21.35 -11.65
C MET A 1 -18.22 -20.15 -10.96
N GLY A 2 -18.49 -19.83 -9.68
CA GLY A 2 -17.96 -18.61 -9.03
C GLY A 2 -16.56 -18.66 -8.39
N LYS A 3 -15.92 -19.83 -8.24
CA LYS A 3 -14.54 -19.95 -7.72
C LYS A 3 -13.48 -19.90 -8.82
N ALA A 4 -13.70 -20.61 -9.93
CA ALA A 4 -12.80 -20.59 -11.09
C ALA A 4 -12.74 -19.21 -11.79
N LYS A 5 -13.88 -18.49 -11.89
CA LYS A 5 -13.90 -17.11 -12.42
C LYS A 5 -13.09 -16.13 -11.56
N ARG A 6 -13.13 -16.29 -10.23
CA ARG A 6 -12.35 -15.49 -9.27
C ARG A 6 -10.86 -15.82 -9.28
N ALA A 7 -10.51 -17.10 -9.41
CA ALA A 7 -9.11 -17.52 -9.58
C ALA A 7 -8.53 -16.99 -10.90
N GLY A 8 -9.25 -17.15 -12.01
CA GLY A 8 -8.82 -16.64 -13.30
C GLY A 8 -8.67 -15.11 -13.35
N SER A 9 -9.49 -14.36 -12.61
CA SER A 9 -9.31 -12.91 -12.49
C SER A 9 -8.10 -12.52 -11.62
N LEU A 10 -7.81 -13.28 -10.56
CA LEU A 10 -6.65 -13.03 -9.71
C LEU A 10 -5.34 -13.31 -10.47
N ASP A 11 -5.25 -14.43 -11.16
CA ASP A 11 -4.08 -14.78 -11.96
C ASP A 11 -3.80 -13.74 -13.05
N GLN A 12 -4.86 -13.17 -13.64
CA GLN A 12 -4.73 -12.10 -14.62
C GLN A 12 -4.17 -10.82 -13.97
N ILE A 13 -4.67 -10.44 -12.79
CA ILE A 13 -4.15 -9.29 -12.03
C ILE A 13 -2.66 -9.48 -11.70
N PHE A 14 -2.25 -10.67 -11.25
CA PHE A 14 -0.83 -10.96 -10.98
C PHE A 14 0.03 -10.86 -12.24
N LYS A 15 -0.48 -11.34 -13.39
CA LYS A 15 0.21 -11.19 -14.68
C LYS A 15 0.34 -9.72 -15.08
N ASP A 16 -0.71 -8.94 -14.92
CA ASP A 16 -0.73 -7.54 -15.29
C ASP A 16 0.24 -6.73 -14.40
N LEU A 17 0.20 -6.95 -13.08
CA LEU A 17 1.16 -6.37 -12.13
C LEU A 17 2.59 -6.84 -12.42
N GLY A 18 2.76 -8.10 -12.80
CA GLY A 18 4.06 -8.66 -13.21
C GLY A 18 4.61 -8.04 -14.50
N ARG A 19 3.79 -7.39 -15.33
CA ARG A 19 4.23 -6.69 -16.54
C ARG A 19 4.44 -5.19 -16.33
N ALA A 20 3.98 -4.65 -15.20
CA ALA A 20 4.17 -3.23 -14.89
C ALA A 20 5.61 -2.95 -14.44
N ASP A 21 6.18 -1.84 -14.94
CA ASP A 21 7.49 -1.35 -14.49
C ASP A 21 7.41 -0.65 -13.13
N LEU A 22 6.24 -0.09 -12.83
CA LEU A 22 5.92 0.65 -11.60
C LEU A 22 4.54 0.24 -11.06
N ILE A 23 4.51 -0.08 -9.77
CA ILE A 23 3.27 -0.33 -9.01
C ILE A 23 3.11 0.77 -7.97
N ILE A 24 1.91 1.33 -7.84
CA ILE A 24 1.59 2.35 -6.83
C ILE A 24 0.50 1.80 -5.90
N LEU A 25 0.82 1.75 -4.61
CA LEU A 25 -0.10 1.39 -3.54
C LEU A 25 -0.42 2.67 -2.77
N ASP A 26 -1.54 3.30 -3.14
CA ASP A 26 -2.02 4.53 -2.53
C ASP A 26 -2.86 4.25 -1.27
N GLU A 27 -2.81 5.16 -0.29
CA GLU A 27 -3.53 5.08 1.00
C GLU A 27 -3.29 3.75 1.74
N PHE A 28 -2.06 3.24 1.65
CA PHE A 28 -1.66 1.95 2.15
C PHE A 28 -1.89 1.84 3.66
N GLY A 29 -2.67 0.82 4.05
CA GLY A 29 -2.93 0.48 5.44
C GLY A 29 -4.15 1.14 6.08
N TYR A 30 -4.87 2.02 5.37
CA TYR A 30 -6.06 2.67 5.91
C TYR A 30 -7.18 1.68 6.25
N VAL A 31 -7.37 0.64 5.41
CA VAL A 31 -8.29 -0.46 5.66
C VAL A 31 -7.48 -1.71 5.99
N PRO A 32 -7.73 -2.38 7.13
CA PRO A 32 -7.04 -3.61 7.46
C PRO A 32 -7.42 -4.71 6.46
N PHE A 33 -6.42 -5.42 5.95
CA PHE A 33 -6.64 -6.59 5.12
C PHE A 33 -7.01 -7.80 5.98
N ASP A 34 -7.85 -8.69 5.44
CA ASP A 34 -7.95 -10.03 5.99
C ASP A 34 -6.66 -10.82 5.71
N VAL A 35 -6.54 -12.00 6.32
CA VAL A 35 -5.32 -12.83 6.22
C VAL A 35 -5.02 -13.19 4.76
N ASP A 36 -6.04 -13.43 3.95
CA ASP A 36 -5.86 -13.79 2.55
C ASP A 36 -5.43 -12.59 1.70
N GLY A 37 -6.03 -11.41 1.92
CA GLY A 37 -5.61 -10.15 1.30
C GLY A 37 -4.17 -9.79 1.65
N ALA A 38 -3.78 -9.93 2.92
CA ALA A 38 -2.41 -9.70 3.37
C ALA A 38 -1.40 -10.64 2.68
N ARG A 39 -1.77 -11.91 2.47
CA ARG A 39 -0.94 -12.89 1.74
C ARG A 39 -0.81 -12.55 0.26
N LEU A 40 -1.90 -12.15 -0.40
CA LEU A 40 -1.87 -11.74 -1.81
C LEU A 40 -0.98 -10.52 -2.01
N LEU A 41 -1.11 -9.52 -1.14
CA LEU A 41 -0.28 -8.33 -1.15
C LEU A 41 1.20 -8.65 -0.91
N TYR A 42 1.50 -9.57 0.03
CA TYR A 42 2.87 -10.07 0.23
C TYR A 42 3.43 -10.69 -1.06
N GLN A 43 2.65 -11.50 -1.77
CA GLN A 43 3.10 -12.10 -3.04
C GLN A 43 3.44 -11.04 -4.10
N ILE A 44 2.65 -9.97 -4.19
CA ILE A 44 2.91 -8.85 -5.09
C ILE A 44 4.22 -8.16 -4.72
N ILE A 45 4.39 -7.78 -3.46
CA ILE A 45 5.59 -7.07 -2.98
C ILE A 45 6.84 -7.94 -3.13
N ALA A 46 6.76 -9.22 -2.72
CA ALA A 46 7.87 -10.17 -2.85
C ALA A 46 8.23 -10.45 -4.31
N GLY A 47 7.25 -10.52 -5.21
CA GLY A 47 7.49 -10.73 -6.65
C GLY A 47 8.08 -9.50 -7.36
N ALA A 48 7.86 -8.31 -6.81
CA ALA A 48 8.40 -7.04 -7.29
C ALA A 48 9.78 -6.69 -6.68
N TYR A 49 10.11 -7.21 -5.50
CA TYR A 49 11.41 -7.03 -4.87
C TYR A 49 12.57 -7.34 -5.85
N GLU A 50 13.52 -6.40 -5.95
CA GLU A 50 14.68 -6.43 -6.86
C GLU A 50 14.36 -6.56 -8.36
N ARG A 51 13.08 -6.44 -8.75
CA ARG A 51 12.64 -6.62 -10.15
C ARG A 51 11.84 -5.44 -10.68
N ARG A 52 11.11 -4.73 -9.83
CA ARG A 52 10.18 -3.65 -10.20
C ARG A 52 10.20 -2.54 -9.16
N SER A 53 9.78 -1.35 -9.57
CA SER A 53 9.60 -0.23 -8.64
C SER A 53 8.23 -0.29 -7.99
N ILE A 54 8.18 -0.02 -6.67
CA ILE A 54 6.92 0.12 -5.93
C ILE A 54 6.93 1.46 -5.19
N ILE A 55 5.85 2.22 -5.30
CA ILE A 55 5.59 3.39 -4.46
C ILE A 55 4.48 3.05 -3.48
N PHE A 56 4.70 3.36 -2.21
CA PHE A 56 3.70 3.30 -1.16
C PHE A 56 3.40 4.73 -0.73
N THR A 57 2.12 5.09 -0.63
CA THR A 57 1.70 6.26 0.13
C THR A 57 0.99 5.76 1.38
N THR A 58 1.35 6.26 2.55
CA THR A 58 0.74 5.83 3.80
C THR A 58 0.79 6.95 4.82
N ASN A 59 -0.23 7.00 5.68
CA ASN A 59 -0.22 7.78 6.91
C ASN A 59 0.12 6.91 8.13
N ILE A 60 0.53 5.65 7.92
CA ILE A 60 0.82 4.67 8.96
C ILE A 60 2.31 4.40 9.02
N GLU A 61 2.89 4.67 10.19
CA GLU A 61 4.28 4.36 10.52
C GLU A 61 4.58 2.86 10.35
N PHE A 62 5.79 2.51 9.89
CA PHE A 62 6.19 1.12 9.66
C PHE A 62 6.00 0.21 10.88
N GLY A 63 6.19 0.74 12.10
CA GLY A 63 5.99 -0.02 13.34
C GLY A 63 4.54 -0.50 13.55
N LYS A 64 3.57 0.08 12.86
CA LYS A 64 2.15 -0.29 12.93
C LYS A 64 1.73 -1.22 11.79
N TRP A 65 2.61 -1.56 10.85
CA TRP A 65 2.26 -2.40 9.71
C TRP A 65 1.89 -3.84 10.07
N GLY A 66 2.17 -4.29 11.30
CA GLY A 66 1.69 -5.56 11.83
C GLY A 66 0.16 -5.69 11.79
N THR A 67 -0.58 -4.58 11.96
CA THR A 67 -2.05 -4.58 11.88
C THR A 67 -2.56 -4.73 10.44
N ILE A 68 -1.74 -4.36 9.45
CA ILE A 68 -2.06 -4.43 8.02
C ILE A 68 -1.81 -5.85 7.49
N PHE A 69 -0.70 -6.46 7.91
CA PHE A 69 -0.23 -7.76 7.40
C PHE A 69 -0.62 -8.95 8.27
N ALA A 70 -1.61 -8.79 9.16
CA ALA A 70 -2.07 -9.83 10.08
C ALA A 70 -0.93 -10.48 10.88
N GLY A 71 0.07 -9.68 11.30
CA GLY A 71 1.16 -10.11 12.17
C GLY A 71 2.49 -9.40 11.92
N ASP A 72 3.22 -9.15 13.02
CA ASP A 72 4.48 -8.38 13.02
C ASP A 72 5.61 -9.03 12.22
N LYS A 73 5.65 -10.36 12.18
CA LYS A 73 6.67 -11.10 11.42
C LYS A 73 6.59 -10.83 9.92
N LEU A 74 5.38 -10.83 9.36
CA LEU A 74 5.17 -10.59 7.94
C LEU A 74 5.41 -9.12 7.60
N ALA A 75 4.93 -8.21 8.46
CA ALA A 75 5.19 -6.78 8.33
C ALA A 75 6.69 -6.47 8.34
N ALA A 76 7.45 -7.00 9.30
CA ALA A 76 8.89 -6.79 9.38
C ALA A 76 9.62 -7.29 8.12
N ALA A 77 9.25 -8.47 7.62
CA ALA A 77 9.83 -9.03 6.40
C ALA A 77 9.54 -8.18 5.15
N ILE A 78 8.38 -7.52 5.08
CA ILE A 78 8.03 -6.60 3.99
C ILE A 78 8.77 -5.28 4.13
N VAL A 79 8.77 -4.70 5.33
CA VAL A 79 9.47 -3.45 5.62
C VAL A 79 10.95 -3.59 5.28
N ASP A 80 11.60 -4.68 5.71
CA ASP A 80 13.00 -5.00 5.39
C ASP A 80 13.29 -4.94 3.88
N ARG A 81 12.44 -5.58 3.06
CA ARG A 81 12.55 -5.56 1.60
C ARG A 81 12.36 -4.17 0.99
N ILE A 82 11.43 -3.39 1.55
CA ILE A 82 11.15 -2.03 1.07
C ILE A 82 12.32 -1.11 1.40
N VAL A 83 12.85 -1.16 2.63
CA VAL A 83 13.92 -0.26 3.07
C VAL A 83 15.28 -0.59 2.45
N HIS A 84 15.53 -1.85 2.07
CA HIS A 84 16.81 -2.26 1.48
C HIS A 84 17.17 -1.48 0.20
N HIS A 85 16.19 -1.24 -0.68
CA HIS A 85 16.39 -0.49 -1.94
C HIS A 85 15.50 0.75 -2.06
N GLY A 86 14.73 1.07 -1.01
CA GLY A 86 13.73 2.13 -1.02
C GLY A 86 14.28 3.49 -0.59
N ARG A 87 13.48 4.52 -0.85
CA ARG A 87 13.68 5.86 -0.31
C ARG A 87 12.45 6.27 0.48
N LEU A 88 12.64 6.71 1.71
CA LEU A 88 11.57 7.26 2.53
C LEU A 88 11.47 8.77 2.25
N VAL A 89 10.29 9.22 1.87
CA VAL A 89 9.97 10.64 1.71
C VAL A 89 8.88 10.98 2.72
N GLU A 90 9.26 11.73 3.75
CA GLU A 90 8.35 12.12 4.82
C GLU A 90 7.70 13.46 4.51
N PHE A 91 6.37 13.50 4.55
CA PHE A 91 5.60 14.71 4.35
C PHE A 91 5.16 15.25 5.71
N HIS A 92 5.50 16.51 5.97
CA HIS A 92 5.13 17.22 7.19
C HIS A 92 4.28 18.44 6.86
N GLY A 93 3.49 18.89 7.83
CA GLY A 93 2.70 20.12 7.72
C GLY A 93 1.19 19.89 7.59
N PRO A 94 0.41 21.00 7.54
CA PRO A 94 -1.04 20.93 7.55
C PRO A 94 -1.60 20.34 6.25
N SER A 95 -2.80 19.77 6.34
CA SER A 95 -3.52 19.25 5.19
C SER A 95 -3.81 20.36 4.17
N ARG A 96 -3.34 20.17 2.93
CA ARG A 96 -3.66 21.08 1.82
C ARG A 96 -5.16 21.18 1.54
N ARG A 97 -5.91 20.09 1.79
CA ARG A 97 -7.38 20.08 1.63
C ARG A 97 -8.05 21.03 2.61
N VAL A 98 -7.55 21.15 3.84
CA VAL A 98 -8.07 22.08 4.85
C VAL A 98 -7.81 23.52 4.42
N SER A 99 -6.61 23.83 3.95
CA SER A 99 -6.26 25.19 3.48
C SER A 99 -7.11 25.66 2.29
N GLN A 100 -7.65 24.74 1.49
CA GLN A 100 -8.50 25.04 0.33
C GLN A 100 -10.00 24.79 0.62
N ALA A 101 -10.36 24.41 1.84
CA ALA A 101 -11.72 24.03 2.16
C ALA A 101 -12.65 25.26 2.20
N LEU A 102 -13.69 25.23 1.36
CA LEU A 102 -14.72 26.26 1.31
C LEU A 102 -15.55 26.35 2.60
N MET A 103 -15.59 25.28 3.39
CA MET A 103 -16.30 25.23 4.68
C MET A 103 -15.69 26.15 5.74
N PHE A 104 -14.41 26.52 5.64
CA PHE A 104 -13.75 27.45 6.56
C PHE A 104 -13.64 28.88 6.02
N ASN A 105 -14.27 29.17 4.87
CA ASN A 105 -14.36 30.50 4.30
C ASN A 105 -15.54 31.24 4.97
N ASN A 106 -15.34 31.75 6.20
CA ASN A 106 -16.00 32.94 6.79
C ASN A 106 -15.93 32.95 8.33
N THR A 107 -14.95 33.67 8.87
CA THR A 107 -15.12 34.51 10.08
C THR A 107 -14.03 35.56 10.03
N ASN A 108 -14.29 36.64 9.29
CA ASN A 108 -13.74 37.99 9.47
C ASN A 108 -14.34 38.87 8.35
N GLN A 109 -15.62 39.21 8.51
CA GLN A 109 -16.13 40.55 8.22
C GLN A 109 -16.51 41.17 9.55
#